data_AF-W9AUW6-F1
#
_entry.id   AF-W9AUW6-F1
#
_cell.length_a   1.000
_cell.length_b   1.000
_cell.length_c   1.000
_cell.angle_alpha   90.00
_cell.angle_beta   90.00
_cell.angle_gamma   90.00
#
_symmetry.space_group_name_H-M   'P 1'
#
loop_
_entity.id
_entity.type
_entity.pdbx_description
1 polymer ?
#
loop_
_entity_poly.entity_id
_entity_poly.type
_entity_poly.pdbx_seq_one_letter_code
_entity_poly.pdbx_strand_id
1 'polypeptide(L)'
;MKFSAGLVTMVAAAGLLVGCSAPSITGGDTSCKSFLEADEKTQTDAVAKMLKDEKGTDAAQLEITGTRLSVQTFCQTAGKQDSKIKEAPHL
;
A
#
# COMPACT_ATOMS: atom_id res chain seq x y z
N MET A 1 26.42 -5.91 -36.99
CA MET A 1 25.09 -5.96 -37.64
C MET A 1 24.12 -5.17 -36.79
N LYS A 2 23.31 -4.30 -37.42
CA LYS A 2 22.28 -3.44 -36.81
C LYS A 2 21.00 -4.25 -36.56
N PHE A 3 20.38 -4.05 -35.39
CA PHE A 3 18.93 -4.07 -35.12
C PHE A 3 18.73 -3.12 -33.92
N SER A 4 18.37 -1.85 -34.11
CA SER A 4 17.03 -1.28 -34.36
C SER A 4 16.00 -1.51 -33.22
N ALA A 5 15.72 -0.39 -32.54
CA ALA A 5 14.43 0.10 -32.05
C ALA A 5 13.65 -0.69 -30.97
N GLY A 6 13.41 0.00 -29.85
CA GLY A 6 12.37 -0.35 -28.88
C GLY A 6 12.37 0.63 -27.71
N LEU A 7 11.54 1.67 -27.80
CA LEU A 7 11.17 2.54 -26.69
C LEU A 7 10.67 1.68 -25.51
N VAL A 8 11.31 1.78 -24.34
CA VAL A 8 10.65 1.49 -23.07
C VAL A 8 10.96 2.66 -22.14
N THR A 9 10.01 3.57 -22.06
CA THR A 9 9.84 4.50 -20.94
C THR A 9 9.82 3.70 -19.66
N MET A 10 10.98 3.53 -19.02
CA MET A 10 11.06 3.07 -17.65
C MET A 10 10.66 4.27 -16.79
N VAL A 11 9.36 4.34 -16.50
CA VAL A 11 8.83 5.20 -15.44
C VAL A 11 9.65 4.91 -14.20
N ALA A 12 10.29 5.95 -13.68
CA ALA A 12 11.05 5.90 -12.45
C ALA A 12 10.15 5.38 -11.33
N ALA A 13 10.30 4.12 -10.95
CA ALA A 13 9.91 3.65 -9.63
C ALA A 13 10.98 4.15 -8.65
N ALA A 14 10.89 5.43 -8.30
CA ALA A 14 11.49 5.93 -7.08
C ALA A 14 10.75 5.23 -5.92
N GLY A 15 11.37 4.17 -5.40
CA GLY A 15 10.86 3.37 -4.29
C GLY A 15 12.01 2.96 -3.39
N LEU A 16 12.57 3.96 -2.73
CA LEU A 16 13.34 3.95 -1.48
C LEU A 16 13.85 2.59 -0.98
N LEU A 17 15.17 2.48 -1.00
CA LEU A 17 16.00 1.82 0.01
C LEU A 17 15.31 1.67 1.38
N VAL A 18 14.85 0.47 1.73
CA VAL A 18 14.83 -0.01 3.12
C VAL A 18 15.28 -1.46 3.13
N GLY A 19 16.42 -1.69 3.78
CA GLY A 19 16.99 -3.01 3.93
C GLY A 19 16.09 -3.94 4.74
N CYS A 20 16.22 -5.23 4.46
CA CYS A 20 16.03 -6.36 5.36
C CYS A 20 15.00 -6.17 6.50
N SER A 21 13.77 -6.70 6.31
CA SER A 21 12.73 -7.01 7.31
C SER A 21 11.50 -6.10 7.42
N ALA A 22 11.39 -5.00 6.68
CA ALA A 22 10.10 -4.29 6.59
C ALA A 22 9.10 -5.14 5.78
N PRO A 23 7.84 -5.32 6.24
CA PRO A 23 6.83 -5.99 5.43
C PRO A 23 6.74 -5.28 4.09
N SER A 24 6.87 -6.03 3.00
CA SER A 24 6.72 -5.48 1.66
C SER A 24 5.39 -4.74 1.57
N ILE A 25 5.45 -3.41 1.49
CA ILE A 25 4.26 -2.56 1.38
C ILE A 25 3.72 -2.69 -0.03
N THR A 26 2.82 -3.65 -0.21
CA THR A 26 2.17 -3.97 -1.48
C THR A 26 0.86 -3.19 -1.65
N GLY A 27 0.72 -2.04 -0.97
CA GLY A 27 -0.54 -1.30 -0.94
C GLY A 27 -1.68 -2.16 -0.39
N GLY A 28 -2.77 -2.28 -1.15
CA GLY A 28 -3.95 -3.06 -0.77
C GLY A 28 -3.71 -4.54 -0.46
N ASP A 29 -2.65 -5.14 -1.00
CA ASP A 29 -2.28 -6.55 -0.79
C ASP A 29 -1.44 -6.81 0.48
N THR A 30 -1.17 -5.76 1.25
CA THR A 30 -0.56 -5.88 2.58
C THR A 30 -1.46 -6.72 3.48
N SER A 31 -0.88 -7.68 4.21
CA SER A 31 -1.65 -8.49 5.17
C SER A 31 -1.97 -7.68 6.43
N CYS A 32 -3.08 -8.00 7.08
CA CYS A 32 -3.47 -7.38 8.36
C CYS A 32 -2.38 -7.54 9.43
N LYS A 33 -1.72 -8.70 9.50
CA LYS A 33 -0.59 -8.90 10.41
C LYS A 33 0.55 -7.91 10.12
N SER A 34 1.00 -7.88 8.86
CA SER A 34 2.06 -6.98 8.41
C SER A 34 1.72 -5.51 8.63
N PHE A 35 0.45 -5.14 8.43
CA PHE A 35 -0.03 -3.78 8.62
C PHE A 35 -0.02 -3.36 10.10
N LEU A 36 -0.50 -4.22 10.99
CA LEU A 36 -0.54 -3.94 12.43
C LEU A 36 0.85 -3.94 13.09
N GLU A 37 1.80 -4.71 12.56
CA GLU A 37 3.19 -4.75 13.02
C GLU A 37 4.03 -3.57 12.51
N ALA A 38 3.56 -2.85 11.47
CA ALA A 38 4.25 -1.73 10.88
C ALA A 38 4.07 -0.43 11.70
N ASP A 39 5.01 0.49 11.58
CA ASP A 39 4.88 1.84 12.15
C ASP A 39 3.81 2.67 11.41
N GLU A 40 3.35 3.75 12.04
CA GLU A 40 2.26 4.58 11.52
C GLU A 40 2.55 5.15 10.12
N LYS A 41 3.81 5.53 9.85
CA LYS A 41 4.18 6.07 8.54
C LYS A 41 4.03 4.99 7.47
N THR A 42 4.54 3.80 7.75
CA THR A 42 4.43 2.63 6.86
C THR A 42 2.97 2.23 6.62
N GLN A 43 2.13 2.24 7.65
CA GLN A 43 0.67 2.02 7.51
C GLN A 43 0.02 3.07 6.60
N THR A 44 0.39 4.34 6.79
CA THR A 44 -0.12 5.46 5.99
C THR A 44 0.29 5.32 4.53
N ASP A 45 1.55 4.96 4.26
CA ASP A 45 2.06 4.76 2.90
C ASP A 45 1.37 3.57 2.21
N ALA A 46 1.06 2.49 2.96
CA ALA A 46 0.29 1.35 2.45
C ALA A 46 -1.14 1.74 2.04
N VAL A 47 -1.83 2.51 2.89
CA VAL A 47 -3.20 2.98 2.63
C VAL A 47 -3.24 4.01 1.51
N ALA A 48 -2.30 4.95 1.47
CA ALA A 48 -2.19 5.93 0.40
C ALA A 48 -1.98 5.23 -0.96
N LYS A 49 -1.10 4.22 -0.99
CA LYS A 49 -0.91 3.39 -2.18
C LYS A 49 -2.17 2.61 -2.55
N MET A 50 -2.85 1.98 -1.58
CA MET A 50 -4.11 1.26 -1.80
C MET A 50 -5.17 2.17 -2.45
N LEU A 51 -5.45 3.32 -1.83
CA LEU A 51 -6.43 4.27 -2.33
C LEU A 51 -6.04 4.82 -3.70
N LYS A 52 -4.74 5.03 -3.96
CA LYS A 52 -4.26 5.46 -5.28
C LYS A 52 -4.42 4.37 -6.34
N ASP A 53 -4.10 3.13 -6.02
CA ASP A 53 -4.24 2.00 -6.94
C ASP A 53 -5.73 1.75 -7.28
N GLU A 54 -6.66 2.03 -6.35
CA GLU A 54 -8.11 1.92 -6.57
C GLU A 54 -8.73 3.12 -7.28
N LYS A 55 -8.37 4.35 -6.89
CA LYS A 55 -8.96 5.60 -7.41
C LYS A 55 -8.24 6.13 -8.65
N GLY A 56 -7.02 5.64 -8.93
CA GLY A 56 -6.15 6.12 -10.00
C GLY A 56 -5.51 7.50 -9.74
N THR A 57 -5.71 8.09 -8.57
CA THR A 57 -5.21 9.42 -8.18
C THR A 57 -4.88 9.47 -6.69
N ASP A 58 -4.11 10.46 -6.26
CA ASP A 58 -3.72 10.61 -4.86
C ASP A 58 -4.92 11.02 -3.98
N ALA A 59 -5.14 10.25 -2.91
CA ALA A 59 -6.18 10.52 -1.93
C ALA A 59 -5.82 11.71 -1.02
N ALA A 60 -6.84 12.40 -0.51
CA ALA A 60 -6.64 13.46 0.47
C ALA A 60 -6.12 12.89 1.79
N GLN A 61 -5.31 13.67 2.53
CA GLN A 61 -4.73 13.21 3.80
C GLN A 61 -5.79 12.74 4.81
N LEU A 62 -6.94 13.43 4.90
CA LEU A 62 -8.05 13.03 5.76
C LEU A 62 -8.63 11.66 5.40
N GLU A 63 -8.74 11.36 4.10
CA GLU A 63 -9.25 10.08 3.61
C GLU A 63 -8.26 8.94 3.90
N ILE A 64 -6.96 9.21 3.73
CA ILE A 64 -5.89 8.27 4.09
C ILE A 64 -5.94 7.96 5.59
N THR A 65 -6.02 8.99 6.44
CA THR A 65 -6.10 8.80 7.90
C THR A 65 -7.36 8.03 8.30
N GLY A 66 -8.52 8.40 7.75
CA GLY A 66 -9.78 7.73 8.03
C GLY A 66 -9.77 6.27 7.59
N THR A 67 -9.29 6.00 6.38
CA THR A 67 -9.13 4.63 5.86
C THR A 67 -8.11 3.83 6.67
N ARG A 68 -7.01 4.43 7.11
CA ARG A 68 -6.02 3.76 7.97
C ARG A 68 -6.65 3.28 9.28
N LEU A 69 -7.47 4.12 9.91
CA LEU A 69 -8.23 3.77 11.11
C LEU A 69 -9.23 2.64 10.85
N SER A 70 -9.95 2.69 9.72
CA SER A 70 -10.88 1.63 9.32
C SER A 70 -10.17 0.31 9.06
N VAL A 71 -9.04 0.32 8.35
CA VAL A 71 -8.18 -0.85 8.11
C VAL A 71 -7.66 -1.42 9.43
N GLN A 72 -7.15 -0.57 10.31
CA GLN A 72 -6.65 -0.99 11.63
C GLN A 72 -7.77 -1.68 12.44
N THR A 73 -8.95 -1.07 12.48
CA THR A 73 -10.12 -1.62 13.18
C THR A 73 -10.56 -2.93 12.55
N PHE A 74 -10.63 -3.01 11.23
CA PHE A 74 -10.94 -4.23 10.50
C PHE A 74 -9.96 -5.34 10.87
N CYS A 75 -8.66 -5.09 10.76
CA CYS A 75 -7.63 -6.07 11.05
C CYS A 75 -7.60 -6.54 12.52
N GLN A 76 -8.07 -5.72 13.45
CA GLN A 76 -8.17 -6.08 14.86
C GLN A 76 -9.45 -6.85 15.22
N THR A 77 -10.52 -6.73 14.43
CA THR A 77 -11.86 -7.20 14.84
C THR A 77 -12.49 -8.21 13.88
N ALA A 78 -12.44 -7.96 12.57
CA ALA A 78 -13.15 -8.72 11.56
C ALA A 78 -12.21 -9.46 10.59
N GLY A 79 -11.03 -8.89 10.34
CA GLY A 79 -9.99 -9.47 9.51
C GLY A 79 -9.24 -10.60 10.21
N LYS A 80 -8.68 -11.50 9.40
CA LYS A 80 -7.69 -12.49 9.84
C LYS A 80 -6.29 -11.93 9.64
N GLN A 81 -5.28 -12.57 10.22
CA GLN A 81 -3.88 -12.16 10.06
C GLN A 81 -3.45 -12.08 8.58
N ASP A 82 -3.97 -12.99 7.75
CA ASP A 82 -3.71 -13.12 6.32
C ASP A 82 -4.65 -12.28 5.43
N SER A 83 -5.74 -11.73 5.99
CA SER A 83 -6.64 -10.83 5.26
C SER A 83 -5.87 -9.63 4.72
N LYS A 84 -6.26 -9.19 3.53
CA LYS A 84 -5.66 -8.05 2.85
C LYS A 84 -6.31 -6.76 3.29
N ILE A 85 -5.52 -5.70 3.43
CA ILE A 85 -6.05 -4.41 3.87
C ILE A 85 -7.09 -3.81 2.92
N LYS A 86 -7.06 -4.15 1.61
CA LYS A 86 -8.10 -3.75 0.65
C LYS A 86 -9.48 -4.36 0.90
N GLU A 87 -9.56 -5.41 1.72
CA GLU A 87 -10.84 -5.99 2.14
C GLU A 87 -11.51 -5.15 3.24
N ALA A 88 -10.78 -4.23 3.87
CA ALA A 88 -11.34 -3.36 4.88
C ALA A 88 -12.28 -2.31 4.25
N PRO A 89 -13.33 -1.89 4.95
CA PRO A 89 -14.12 -0.73 4.56
C PRO A 89 -13.24 0.51 4.48
N HIS A 90 -13.32 1.23 3.38
CA HIS A 90 -12.58 2.46 3.13
C HIS A 90 -13.52 3.59 2.72
N LEU A 91 -13.08 4.84 2.90
CA LEU A 91 -13.89 6.06 2.75
C LEU A 91 -13.84 6.65 1.34
#